data_AF-A0A1E5RP96-F1
#
_entry.id   AF-A0A1E5RP96-F1
#
_cell.length_a   1.000
_cell.length_b   1.000
_cell.length_c   1.000
_cell.angle_alpha   90.00
_cell.angle_beta   90.00
_cell.angle_gamma   90.00
#
_symmetry.space_group_name_H-M   'P 1'
#
loop_
_entity.id
_entity.type
_entity.pdbx_description
1 polymer ?
#
loop_
_entity_poly.entity_id
_entity_poly.type
_entity_poly.pdbx_seq_one_letter_code
_entity_poly.pdbx_strand_id
1 'polypeptide(L)'
;MSSEEVENASKPKDEQGVVKFYWNIITSEEPIINETVSYLEVLVSLNIFILVFIVLPYLIFKFYIVNTKILKTNLFMDEMVHSNQYFFNDHQDRSYTALNHTLILFQTLVVKPLGYLNFTRFHFSETTILRLVNLLSGLVILPFVTYSKLYALTAICFMVPSMVMFPLLSTYYNLYYPTVWSTFWIMTGLLYACTFNVDPENDTETDCERILDTKKFNIYVSGFCCFVSLFFNKSNIFWVALIMFIGIERQTILEHDMNNIWFNNYLKVLLTALKNFKTLVIPYSFSFILYTYLSFKNKAGFGFPLHLMQIFYCLSCITFFSLPLWFDQEFIITYLVRTYGNIDRVLITALYNILIAIMIRFTSYENIEKLSDDRIITNYIFKKVLYRNFFCRYFIALPLYNFSWYTVQELLSNSLLHFPESLHPLKVHKISELPLIMTHMTRSIFFTCMSLTLIPTSVVDSKLYIIPYLIWRVYICPNQNRNIIFVLLKEFLWFWLIDMALFVIFYKVELSGWLDLGFPQRIIW
;
A
#
# COMPACT_ATOMS: atom_id res chain seq x y z
N MET A 1 -40.40 -22.43 33.69
CA MET A 1 -39.37 -21.61 33.04
C MET A 1 -40.01 -20.28 32.71
N SER A 2 -39.67 -19.27 33.50
CA SER A 2 -40.24 -17.92 33.44
C SER A 2 -39.62 -17.14 32.29
N SER A 3 -40.41 -16.23 31.72
CA SER A 3 -40.13 -15.33 30.61
C SER A 3 -39.02 -14.29 30.85
N GLU A 4 -38.17 -14.48 31.85
CA GLU A 4 -37.05 -13.58 32.19
C GLU A 4 -35.68 -14.09 31.69
N GLU A 5 -35.58 -15.33 31.19
CA GLU A 5 -34.30 -15.87 30.67
C GLU A 5 -34.01 -15.52 29.20
N VAL A 6 -34.95 -14.90 28.48
CA VAL A 6 -34.76 -14.56 27.05
C VAL A 6 -34.20 -13.15 26.84
N GLU A 7 -34.25 -12.27 27.85
CA GLU A 7 -33.90 -10.85 27.67
C GLU A 7 -32.44 -10.49 28.05
N ASN A 8 -31.68 -11.42 28.65
CA ASN A 8 -30.28 -11.19 29.05
C ASN A 8 -29.23 -11.63 28.02
N ALA A 9 -29.62 -12.02 26.81
CA ALA A 9 -28.68 -12.49 25.76
C ALA A 9 -28.09 -11.38 24.86
N SER A 10 -28.25 -10.09 25.20
CA SER A 10 -27.94 -8.97 24.29
C SER A 10 -26.81 -8.04 24.74
N LYS A 11 -25.71 -8.58 25.28
CA LYS A 11 -24.43 -7.85 25.35
C LYS A 11 -23.25 -8.80 25.09
N PRO A 12 -22.57 -8.75 23.93
CA PRO A 12 -21.29 -9.43 23.79
C PRO A 12 -20.25 -8.59 24.54
N LYS A 13 -19.73 -9.13 25.64
CA LYS A 13 -18.62 -8.56 26.40
C LYS A 13 -17.26 -9.18 26.06
N ASP A 14 -17.19 -10.06 25.08
CA ASP A 14 -16.01 -10.90 24.89
C ASP A 14 -15.31 -10.64 23.56
N GLU A 15 -14.17 -9.95 23.61
CA GLU A 15 -13.14 -9.93 22.56
C GLU A 15 -12.66 -11.35 22.21
N GLN A 16 -12.91 -12.34 23.08
CA GLN A 16 -12.70 -13.78 22.82
C GLN A 16 -13.67 -14.34 21.75
N GLY A 17 -14.79 -13.68 21.46
CA GLY A 17 -15.78 -14.13 20.48
C GLY A 17 -15.27 -14.12 19.05
N VAL A 18 -14.42 -13.15 18.70
CA VAL A 18 -13.89 -13.01 17.33
C VAL A 18 -12.84 -14.08 17.04
N VAL A 19 -11.89 -14.29 17.95
CA VAL A 19 -10.86 -15.34 17.80
C VAL A 19 -11.49 -16.74 17.85
N LYS A 20 -12.46 -16.96 18.75
CA LYS A 20 -13.20 -18.22 18.83
C LYS A 20 -14.09 -18.45 17.61
N PHE A 21 -14.61 -17.39 16.97
CA PHE A 21 -15.35 -17.49 15.71
C PHE A 21 -14.43 -17.81 14.53
N TYR A 22 -13.30 -17.13 14.38
CA TYR A 22 -12.31 -17.47 13.34
C TYR A 22 -11.74 -18.88 13.53
N TRP A 23 -11.45 -19.27 14.77
CA TRP A 23 -11.00 -20.62 15.10
C TRP A 23 -12.10 -21.65 14.86
N ASN A 24 -13.35 -21.39 15.26
CA ASN A 24 -14.48 -22.29 14.99
C ASN A 24 -14.79 -22.38 13.49
N ILE A 25 -14.67 -21.31 12.70
CA ILE A 25 -14.81 -21.37 11.23
C ILE A 25 -13.75 -22.28 10.61
N ILE A 26 -12.53 -22.25 11.15
CA ILE A 26 -11.41 -23.06 10.66
C ILE A 26 -11.49 -24.51 11.17
N THR A 27 -12.13 -24.75 12.32
CA THR A 27 -12.09 -26.06 13.03
C THR A 27 -13.43 -26.77 13.19
N SER A 28 -14.57 -26.17 12.84
CA SER A 28 -15.89 -26.83 12.98
C SER A 28 -16.23 -27.69 11.76
N GLU A 29 -16.42 -29.00 11.99
CA GLU A 29 -16.87 -29.98 10.98
C GLU A 29 -18.39 -29.94 10.67
N GLU A 30 -19.14 -28.97 11.21
CA GLU A 30 -20.59 -28.85 11.02
C GLU A 30 -20.99 -27.81 9.93
N PRO A 31 -22.17 -27.94 9.29
CA PRO A 31 -22.46 -27.44 7.94
C PRO A 31 -22.80 -25.93 7.88
N ILE A 32 -21.90 -25.07 8.35
CA ILE A 32 -21.87 -23.61 8.07
C ILE A 32 -21.17 -23.33 6.72
N ILE A 33 -20.61 -24.37 6.11
CA ILE A 33 -19.83 -24.33 4.87
C ILE A 33 -20.68 -23.90 3.66
N ASN A 34 -21.99 -24.22 3.61
CA ASN A 34 -22.80 -23.88 2.42
C ASN A 34 -23.11 -22.38 2.26
N GLU A 35 -23.29 -21.64 3.36
CA GLU A 35 -23.54 -20.18 3.29
C GLU A 35 -22.25 -19.37 3.09
N THR A 36 -21.13 -19.86 3.63
CA THR A 36 -19.83 -19.17 3.50
C THR A 36 -19.18 -19.40 2.14
N VAL A 37 -19.30 -20.62 1.57
CA VAL A 37 -18.84 -20.92 0.21
C VAL A 37 -19.63 -20.12 -0.82
N SER A 38 -20.96 -20.04 -0.68
CA SER A 38 -21.79 -19.23 -1.59
C SER A 38 -21.45 -17.73 -1.50
N TYR A 39 -21.11 -17.21 -0.31
CA TYR A 39 -20.68 -15.81 -0.15
C TYR A 39 -19.35 -15.52 -0.86
N LEU A 40 -18.37 -16.42 -0.72
CA LEU A 40 -17.06 -16.29 -1.34
C LEU A 40 -17.16 -16.39 -2.87
N GLU A 41 -17.95 -17.32 -3.39
CA GLU A 41 -18.23 -17.45 -4.82
C GLU A 41 -18.82 -16.16 -5.39
N VAL A 42 -19.84 -15.59 -4.73
CA VAL A 42 -20.45 -14.32 -5.13
C VAL A 42 -19.41 -13.20 -5.16
N LEU A 43 -18.56 -13.09 -4.14
CA LEU A 43 -17.55 -12.04 -4.07
C LEU A 43 -16.46 -12.21 -5.15
N VAL A 44 -16.04 -13.45 -5.45
CA VAL A 44 -15.11 -13.77 -6.54
C VAL A 44 -15.74 -13.42 -7.90
N SER A 45 -16.97 -13.85 -8.15
CA SER A 45 -17.70 -13.53 -9.39
C SER A 45 -17.89 -12.02 -9.54
N LEU A 46 -18.23 -11.31 -8.47
CA LEU A 46 -18.36 -9.84 -8.46
C LEU A 46 -17.02 -9.17 -8.76
N ASN A 47 -15.93 -9.61 -8.15
CA ASN A 47 -14.59 -9.09 -8.41
C ASN A 47 -14.21 -9.22 -9.89
N ILE A 48 -14.40 -10.41 -10.47
CA ILE A 48 -14.11 -10.67 -11.88
C ILE A 48 -15.01 -9.81 -12.78
N PHE A 49 -16.31 -9.75 -12.47
CA PHE A 49 -17.28 -8.98 -13.25
C PHE A 49 -16.93 -7.49 -13.28
N ILE A 50 -16.73 -6.87 -12.11
CA ILE A 50 -16.41 -5.45 -12.01
C ILE A 50 -15.05 -5.18 -12.66
N LEU A 51 -14.05 -6.04 -12.47
CA LEU A 51 -12.73 -5.87 -13.08
C LEU A 51 -12.85 -5.86 -14.61
N VAL A 52 -13.40 -6.93 -15.18
CA VAL A 52 -13.39 -7.18 -16.63
C VAL A 52 -14.37 -6.29 -17.38
N PHE A 53 -15.58 -6.08 -16.86
CA PHE A 53 -16.64 -5.37 -17.59
C PHE A 53 -16.74 -3.88 -17.25
N ILE A 54 -16.17 -3.42 -16.13
CA ILE A 54 -16.26 -2.01 -15.72
C ILE A 54 -14.88 -1.36 -15.70
N VAL A 55 -13.94 -1.88 -14.92
CA VAL A 55 -12.63 -1.24 -14.69
C VAL A 55 -11.75 -1.25 -15.94
N LEU A 56 -11.56 -2.40 -16.59
CA LEU A 56 -10.71 -2.49 -17.77
C LEU A 56 -11.23 -1.60 -18.91
N PRO A 57 -12.51 -1.64 -19.31
CA PRO A 57 -13.04 -0.77 -20.35
C PRO A 57 -12.93 0.72 -19.99
N TYR A 58 -13.20 1.07 -18.74
CA TYR A 58 -13.07 2.45 -18.24
C TYR A 58 -11.63 2.97 -18.39
N LEU A 59 -10.64 2.21 -17.92
CA LEU A 59 -9.23 2.63 -17.98
C LEU A 59 -8.70 2.67 -19.42
N ILE A 60 -9.12 1.73 -20.29
CA ILE A 60 -8.80 1.77 -21.73
C ILE A 60 -9.38 3.03 -22.37
N PHE A 61 -10.65 3.35 -22.08
CA PHE A 61 -11.31 4.55 -22.60
C PHE A 61 -10.63 5.84 -22.10
N LYS A 62 -10.30 5.90 -20.81
CA LYS A 62 -9.53 7.00 -20.21
C LYS A 62 -8.18 7.17 -20.92
N PHE A 63 -7.42 6.08 -21.08
CA PHE A 63 -6.13 6.09 -21.77
C PHE A 63 -6.25 6.57 -23.22
N TYR A 64 -7.28 6.09 -23.93
CA TYR A 64 -7.56 6.52 -25.30
C TYR A 64 -7.80 8.03 -25.36
N ILE A 65 -8.65 8.60 -24.50
CA ILE A 65 -8.88 10.05 -24.47
C ILE A 65 -7.59 10.81 -24.15
N VAL A 66 -6.86 10.41 -23.12
CA VAL A 66 -5.63 11.08 -22.70
C VAL A 66 -4.61 11.10 -23.83
N ASN A 67 -4.38 9.97 -24.50
CA ASN A 67 -3.33 9.88 -25.51
C ASN A 67 -3.74 10.41 -26.89
N THR A 68 -5.03 10.39 -27.26
CA THR A 68 -5.45 10.85 -28.59
C THR A 68 -5.92 12.31 -28.61
N LYS A 69 -6.62 12.76 -27.55
CA LYS A 69 -7.21 14.10 -27.50
C LYS A 69 -6.35 15.08 -26.73
N ILE A 70 -5.76 14.65 -25.61
CA ILE A 70 -5.09 15.55 -24.66
C ILE A 70 -3.60 15.68 -24.96
N LEU A 71 -2.82 14.62 -24.73
CA LEU A 71 -1.36 14.65 -24.77
C LEU A 71 -0.82 14.45 -26.19
N LYS A 72 -1.48 13.63 -27.02
CA LYS A 72 -0.98 13.28 -28.36
C LYS A 72 0.49 12.81 -28.28
N THR A 73 1.38 13.49 -29.00
CA THR A 73 2.83 13.27 -29.02
C THR A 73 3.59 14.10 -27.98
N ASN A 74 2.92 15.02 -27.27
CA ASN A 74 3.56 15.91 -26.32
C ASN A 74 3.87 15.17 -25.01
N LEU A 75 5.00 15.51 -24.42
CA LEU A 75 5.43 14.98 -23.14
C LEU A 75 4.86 15.82 -22.00
N PHE A 76 4.37 15.13 -20.97
CA PHE A 76 4.04 15.79 -19.72
C PHE A 76 5.33 16.14 -18.96
N MET A 77 5.34 17.20 -18.16
CA MET A 77 6.55 17.65 -17.44
C MET A 77 7.22 16.55 -16.64
N ASP A 78 6.45 15.82 -15.85
CA ASP A 78 6.95 14.71 -15.03
C ASP A 78 7.47 13.54 -15.88
N GLU A 79 7.03 13.44 -17.13
CA GLU A 79 7.57 12.46 -18.09
C GLU A 79 8.87 12.94 -18.72
N MET A 80 9.06 14.25 -18.94
CA MET A 80 10.23 14.80 -19.64
C MET A 80 11.55 14.35 -19.01
N VAL A 81 11.64 14.32 -17.68
CA VAL A 81 12.85 13.87 -16.97
C VAL A 81 13.15 12.40 -17.28
N HIS A 82 12.12 11.56 -17.38
CA HIS A 82 12.25 10.12 -17.61
C HIS A 82 12.34 9.74 -19.08
N SER A 83 11.67 10.48 -19.97
CA SER A 83 11.70 10.29 -21.41
C SER A 83 12.94 10.90 -22.05
N ASN A 84 13.48 12.00 -21.52
CA ASN A 84 14.72 12.57 -22.05
C ASN A 84 15.90 11.62 -21.79
N GLN A 85 15.89 10.88 -20.67
CA GLN A 85 16.83 9.76 -20.45
C GLN A 85 16.71 8.64 -21.49
N TYR A 86 15.54 8.51 -22.15
CA TYR A 86 15.30 7.52 -23.21
C TYR A 86 15.70 8.02 -24.60
N PHE A 87 15.34 9.26 -24.95
CA PHE A 87 15.54 9.80 -26.30
C PHE A 87 16.93 10.42 -26.50
N PHE A 88 17.44 11.08 -25.47
CA PHE A 88 18.72 11.75 -25.50
C PHE A 88 19.62 10.98 -24.55
N ASN A 89 20.57 10.21 -25.09
CA ASN A 89 21.66 9.56 -24.33
C ASN A 89 22.56 10.62 -23.67
N ASP A 90 21.99 11.56 -22.91
CA ASP A 90 22.70 12.69 -22.37
C ASP A 90 23.51 12.20 -21.17
N HIS A 91 24.80 12.02 -21.41
CA HIS A 91 25.77 11.39 -20.52
C HIS A 91 26.10 12.20 -19.25
N GLN A 92 25.36 13.27 -18.96
CA GLN A 92 25.74 14.22 -17.92
C GLN A 92 25.47 13.73 -16.49
N ASP A 93 24.56 12.78 -16.27
CA ASP A 93 24.35 12.17 -14.95
C ASP A 93 24.66 10.66 -14.95
N ARG A 94 25.97 10.34 -14.90
CA ARG A 94 26.51 8.97 -14.74
C ARG A 94 26.07 8.25 -13.46
N SER A 95 25.20 8.83 -12.62
CA SER A 95 24.65 8.19 -11.42
C SER A 95 23.70 7.03 -11.74
N TYR A 96 23.00 7.08 -12.89
CA TYR A 96 21.89 6.18 -13.24
C TYR A 96 22.24 5.00 -14.17
N THR A 97 23.51 4.58 -14.25
CA THR A 97 23.94 3.52 -15.19
C THR A 97 23.22 2.18 -15.03
N ALA A 98 22.91 1.76 -13.79
CA ALA A 98 22.15 0.52 -13.56
C ALA A 98 20.63 0.68 -13.81
N LEU A 99 20.12 1.90 -13.66
CA LEU A 99 18.75 2.28 -14.03
C LEU A 99 18.56 2.16 -15.55
N ASN A 100 19.54 2.65 -16.32
CA ASN A 100 19.52 2.54 -17.78
C ASN A 100 19.51 1.08 -18.22
N HIS A 101 20.25 0.17 -17.58
CA HIS A 101 20.25 -1.24 -17.98
C HIS A 101 18.93 -1.97 -17.70
N THR A 102 18.26 -1.70 -16.58
CA THR A 102 16.93 -2.27 -16.30
C THR A 102 15.86 -1.65 -17.18
N LEU A 103 15.94 -0.34 -17.42
CA LEU A 103 15.11 0.37 -18.40
C LEU A 103 15.31 -0.21 -19.81
N ILE A 104 16.54 -0.48 -20.24
CA ILE A 104 16.89 -1.10 -21.53
C ILE A 104 16.37 -2.53 -21.61
N LEU A 105 16.51 -3.33 -20.56
CA LEU A 105 16.04 -4.72 -20.52
C LEU A 105 14.50 -4.77 -20.60
N PHE A 106 13.86 -3.88 -19.84
CA PHE A 106 12.43 -3.63 -19.87
C PHE A 106 11.94 -3.12 -21.24
N GLN A 107 12.69 -2.22 -21.88
CA GLN A 107 12.43 -1.76 -23.24
C GLN A 107 12.59 -2.89 -24.27
N THR A 108 13.58 -3.76 -24.09
CA THR A 108 13.84 -4.85 -25.05
C THR A 108 12.78 -5.95 -24.94
N LEU A 109 12.31 -6.25 -23.73
CA LEU A 109 11.32 -7.29 -23.48
C LEU A 109 9.87 -6.84 -23.65
N VAL A 110 9.57 -5.56 -23.41
CA VAL A 110 8.18 -5.05 -23.39
C VAL A 110 7.94 -4.05 -24.53
N VAL A 111 8.82 -3.05 -24.69
CA VAL A 111 8.63 -1.98 -25.69
C VAL A 111 8.86 -2.49 -27.12
N LYS A 112 9.92 -3.28 -27.38
CA LYS A 112 10.19 -3.80 -28.74
C LYS A 112 9.10 -4.72 -29.30
N PRO A 113 8.53 -5.68 -28.54
CA PRO A 113 7.39 -6.47 -29.03
C PRO A 113 6.14 -5.62 -29.30
N LEU A 114 5.87 -4.62 -28.44
CA LEU A 114 4.79 -3.66 -28.68
C LEU A 114 5.04 -2.78 -29.92
N GLY A 115 6.30 -2.41 -30.17
CA GLY A 115 6.72 -1.73 -31.40
C GLY A 115 6.55 -2.60 -32.65
N TYR A 116 6.76 -3.92 -32.53
CA TYR A 116 6.49 -4.86 -33.63
C TYR A 116 4.99 -4.94 -33.96
N LEU A 117 4.11 -4.90 -32.95
CA LEU A 117 2.66 -4.79 -33.17
C LEU A 117 2.28 -3.49 -33.89
N ASN A 118 2.97 -2.38 -33.60
CA ASN A 118 2.84 -1.09 -34.29
C ASN A 118 3.17 -1.21 -35.80
N PHE A 119 4.19 -2.00 -36.14
CA PHE A 119 4.60 -2.20 -37.54
C PHE A 119 3.53 -2.91 -38.39
N THR A 120 2.56 -3.59 -37.77
CA THR A 120 1.60 -4.43 -38.48
C THR A 120 0.27 -3.74 -38.79
N ARG A 121 -0.29 -2.88 -37.91
CA ARG A 121 -1.63 -2.25 -38.11
C ARG A 121 -1.94 -0.94 -37.35
N PHE A 122 -1.19 -0.56 -36.32
CA PHE A 122 -1.48 0.63 -35.51
C PHE A 122 -0.35 1.65 -35.65
N HIS A 123 -0.64 2.94 -35.77
CA HIS A 123 0.39 3.99 -35.83
C HIS A 123 0.46 4.74 -34.50
N PHE A 124 1.09 4.14 -33.49
CA PHE A 124 1.41 4.77 -32.21
C PHE A 124 2.74 5.54 -32.31
N SER A 125 2.80 6.69 -31.63
CA SER A 125 4.06 7.40 -31.41
C SER A 125 4.92 6.70 -30.35
N GLU A 126 6.23 6.91 -30.35
CA GLU A 126 7.15 6.30 -29.38
C GLU A 126 6.77 6.63 -27.93
N THR A 127 6.31 7.86 -27.66
CA THR A 127 5.79 8.27 -26.33
C THR A 127 4.53 7.52 -25.93
N THR A 128 3.63 7.25 -26.88
CA THR A 128 2.42 6.46 -26.64
C THR A 128 2.75 5.01 -26.29
N ILE A 129 3.78 4.43 -26.93
CA ILE A 129 4.24 3.08 -26.60
C ILE A 129 4.77 3.03 -25.15
N LEU A 130 5.56 4.02 -24.73
CA LEU A 130 6.05 4.09 -23.34
C LEU A 130 4.90 4.17 -22.32
N ARG A 131 3.87 5.00 -22.59
CA ARG A 131 2.68 5.08 -21.74
C ARG A 131 1.85 3.80 -21.74
N LEU A 132 1.75 3.11 -22.89
CA LEU A 132 1.05 1.84 -23.02
C LEU A 132 1.66 0.76 -22.12
N VAL A 133 2.97 0.82 -21.88
CA VAL A 133 3.64 -0.11 -20.97
C VAL A 133 3.18 0.08 -19.52
N ASN A 134 2.97 1.33 -19.07
CA ASN A 134 2.40 1.58 -17.75
C ASN A 134 0.92 1.15 -17.67
N LEU A 135 0.17 1.37 -18.75
CA LEU A 135 -1.19 0.88 -18.85
C LEU A 135 -1.25 -0.66 -18.76
N LEU A 136 -0.35 -1.37 -19.45
CA LEU A 136 -0.27 -2.84 -19.39
C LEU A 136 -0.01 -3.34 -17.97
N SER A 137 0.85 -2.63 -17.22
CA SER A 137 1.09 -2.93 -15.82
C SER A 137 -0.19 -2.78 -14.99
N GLY A 138 -0.89 -1.64 -15.11
CA GLY A 138 -2.13 -1.36 -14.38
C GLY A 138 -3.33 -2.25 -14.76
N LEU A 139 -3.49 -2.57 -16.05
CA LEU A 139 -4.63 -3.32 -16.57
C LEU A 139 -4.48 -4.83 -16.48
N VAL A 140 -3.27 -5.36 -16.64
CA VAL A 140 -3.06 -6.80 -16.81
C VAL A 140 -2.18 -7.34 -15.69
N ILE A 141 -0.98 -6.79 -15.53
CA ILE A 141 0.02 -7.42 -14.68
C ILE A 141 -0.35 -7.27 -13.19
N LEU A 142 -0.64 -6.07 -12.72
CA LEU A 142 -1.05 -5.82 -11.33
C LEU A 142 -2.31 -6.63 -10.93
N PRO A 143 -3.45 -6.54 -11.64
CA PRO A 143 -4.66 -7.26 -11.24
C PRO A 143 -4.50 -8.78 -11.29
N PHE A 144 -3.96 -9.34 -12.38
CA PHE A 144 -3.99 -10.78 -12.59
C PHE A 144 -2.78 -11.53 -12.04
N VAL A 145 -1.62 -10.89 -11.93
CA VAL A 145 -0.41 -11.54 -11.39
C VAL A 145 -0.26 -11.29 -9.89
N THR A 146 -0.62 -10.09 -9.41
CA THR A 146 -0.34 -9.68 -8.04
C THR A 146 -1.59 -9.62 -7.16
N TYR A 147 -2.57 -8.77 -7.50
CA TYR A 147 -3.72 -8.53 -6.64
C TYR A 147 -4.68 -9.71 -6.56
N SER A 148 -4.91 -10.44 -7.65
CA SER A 148 -5.73 -11.68 -7.64
C SER A 148 -5.17 -12.73 -6.68
N LYS A 149 -3.85 -12.91 -6.66
CA LYS A 149 -3.18 -13.88 -5.79
C LYS A 149 -3.13 -13.40 -4.34
N LEU A 150 -2.89 -12.12 -4.10
CA LEU A 150 -3.00 -11.52 -2.76
C LEU A 150 -4.44 -11.63 -2.22
N TYR A 151 -5.42 -11.39 -3.09
CA TYR A 151 -6.83 -11.54 -2.78
C TYR A 151 -7.16 -13.00 -2.44
N ALA A 152 -6.62 -13.98 -3.16
CA ALA A 152 -6.79 -15.40 -2.80
C ALA A 152 -6.28 -15.74 -1.39
N LEU A 153 -5.27 -15.04 -0.89
CA LEU A 153 -4.77 -15.19 0.49
C LEU A 153 -5.61 -14.46 1.55
N THR A 154 -6.50 -13.54 1.15
CA THR A 154 -7.23 -12.61 2.03
C THR A 154 -8.64 -12.31 1.54
N ALA A 155 -9.35 -13.30 0.98
CA ALA A 155 -10.48 -13.08 0.07
C ALA A 155 -11.67 -12.26 0.62
N ILE A 156 -11.63 -11.79 1.86
CA ILE A 156 -12.64 -10.98 2.54
C ILE A 156 -12.16 -9.53 2.78
N CYS A 157 -10.86 -9.26 2.66
CA CYS A 157 -10.28 -8.01 3.15
C CYS A 157 -10.38 -6.88 2.13
N PHE A 158 -10.19 -7.11 0.82
CA PHE A 158 -10.28 -6.07 -0.23
C PHE A 158 -10.84 -6.60 -1.56
N MET A 159 -11.15 -5.72 -2.50
CA MET A 159 -11.50 -6.07 -3.89
C MET A 159 -10.38 -5.69 -4.86
N VAL A 160 -10.08 -6.58 -5.82
CA VAL A 160 -9.05 -6.33 -6.85
C VAL A 160 -9.38 -5.08 -7.68
N PRO A 161 -10.62 -4.87 -8.16
CA PRO A 161 -11.03 -3.62 -8.81
C PRO A 161 -10.68 -2.36 -8.02
N SER A 162 -10.90 -2.34 -6.71
CA SER A 162 -10.62 -1.18 -5.85
C SER A 162 -9.11 -0.87 -5.83
N MET A 163 -8.27 -1.89 -5.72
CA MET A 163 -6.80 -1.69 -5.70
C MET A 163 -6.27 -1.17 -7.04
N VAL A 164 -6.82 -1.65 -8.16
CA VAL A 164 -6.47 -1.16 -9.51
C VAL A 164 -6.97 0.28 -9.71
N MET A 165 -8.17 0.59 -9.22
CA MET A 165 -8.77 1.92 -9.32
C MET A 165 -8.29 2.91 -8.26
N PHE A 166 -7.26 2.57 -7.49
CA PHE A 166 -6.76 3.45 -6.45
C PHE A 166 -6.33 4.81 -7.06
N PRO A 167 -6.98 5.93 -6.69
CA PRO A 167 -6.90 7.18 -7.46
C PRO A 167 -5.49 7.76 -7.61
N LEU A 168 -4.62 7.57 -6.62
CA LEU A 168 -3.23 8.04 -6.71
C LEU A 168 -2.39 7.24 -7.70
N LEU A 169 -2.71 5.96 -7.93
CA LEU A 169 -1.94 5.08 -8.80
C LEU A 169 -2.50 5.08 -10.23
N SER A 170 -3.83 5.12 -10.38
CA SER A 170 -4.55 5.07 -11.66
C SER A 170 -4.25 6.24 -12.59
N THR A 171 -3.89 7.40 -12.05
CA THR A 171 -3.44 8.57 -12.84
C THR A 171 -2.14 8.25 -13.57
N TYR A 172 -1.19 7.59 -12.90
CA TYR A 172 0.10 7.19 -13.47
C TYR A 172 0.03 6.02 -14.47
N TYR A 173 -1.12 5.36 -14.64
CA TYR A 173 -1.30 4.39 -15.74
C TYR A 173 -1.30 5.08 -17.11
N ASN A 174 -1.70 6.36 -17.15
CA ASN A 174 -1.79 7.12 -18.39
C ASN A 174 -0.49 7.85 -18.75
N LEU A 175 0.49 7.86 -17.84
CA LEU A 175 1.74 8.60 -17.94
C LEU A 175 2.93 7.64 -17.80
N TYR A 176 4.04 7.90 -18.50
CA TYR A 176 5.26 7.11 -18.34
C TYR A 176 6.03 7.54 -17.10
N TYR A 177 5.71 6.89 -15.98
CA TYR A 177 6.29 7.18 -14.67
C TYR A 177 6.73 5.89 -13.94
N PRO A 178 7.89 5.88 -13.24
CA PRO A 178 8.42 4.67 -12.59
C PRO A 178 7.58 4.16 -11.41
N THR A 179 6.69 4.98 -10.84
CA THR A 179 5.87 4.62 -9.66
C THR A 179 5.01 3.38 -9.87
N VAL A 180 4.45 3.17 -11.07
CA VAL A 180 3.59 2.00 -11.36
C VAL A 180 4.39 0.71 -11.21
N TRP A 181 5.57 0.66 -11.83
CA TRP A 181 6.46 -0.49 -11.76
C TRP A 181 7.11 -0.68 -10.40
N SER A 182 7.49 0.41 -9.75
CA SER A 182 7.93 0.41 -8.34
C SER A 182 6.90 -0.28 -7.44
N THR A 183 5.62 0.10 -7.60
CA THR A 183 4.51 -0.45 -6.84
C THR A 183 4.28 -1.93 -7.17
N PHE A 184 4.29 -2.30 -8.46
CA PHE A 184 4.20 -3.68 -8.90
C PHE A 184 5.27 -4.55 -8.22
N TRP A 185 6.55 -4.20 -8.33
CA TRP A 185 7.63 -5.01 -7.78
C TRP A 185 7.57 -5.17 -6.25
N ILE A 186 7.18 -4.12 -5.52
CA ILE A 186 7.00 -4.19 -4.07
C ILE A 186 5.81 -5.08 -3.69
N MET A 187 4.66 -4.92 -4.34
CA MET A 187 3.48 -5.74 -4.05
C MET A 187 3.67 -7.20 -4.46
N THR A 188 4.39 -7.46 -5.56
CA THR A 188 4.78 -8.82 -5.98
C THR A 188 5.80 -9.42 -5.01
N GLY A 189 6.76 -8.64 -4.50
CA GLY A 189 7.65 -9.07 -3.43
C GLY A 189 6.86 -9.49 -2.17
N LEU A 190 5.90 -8.66 -1.75
CA LEU A 190 5.01 -8.98 -0.63
C LEU A 190 4.22 -10.28 -0.86
N LEU A 191 3.66 -10.45 -2.07
CA LEU A 191 2.95 -11.67 -2.45
C LEU A 191 3.84 -12.90 -2.25
N TYR A 192 5.03 -12.92 -2.86
CA TYR A 192 5.92 -14.08 -2.80
C TYR A 192 6.47 -14.32 -1.39
N ALA A 193 6.68 -13.29 -0.58
CA ALA A 193 7.05 -13.46 0.83
C ALA A 193 5.94 -14.15 1.66
N CYS A 194 4.68 -14.03 1.22
CA CYS A 194 3.51 -14.56 1.89
C CYS A 194 3.01 -15.89 1.34
N THR A 195 3.32 -16.24 0.09
CA THR A 195 2.86 -17.49 -0.55
C THR A 195 3.74 -18.68 -0.21
N PHE A 196 3.10 -19.81 0.05
CA PHE A 196 3.73 -21.12 0.18
C PHE A 196 3.42 -21.95 -1.06
N ASN A 197 4.41 -22.64 -1.61
CA ASN A 197 4.20 -23.59 -2.70
C ASN A 197 4.00 -24.97 -2.08
N VAL A 198 2.79 -25.24 -1.58
CA VAL A 198 2.46 -26.55 -1.01
C VAL A 198 1.31 -27.15 -1.80
N ASP A 199 1.49 -28.41 -2.19
CA ASP A 199 0.44 -29.20 -2.81
C ASP A 199 -0.63 -29.48 -1.75
N PRO A 200 -1.89 -29.06 -1.97
CA PRO A 200 -2.95 -29.16 -0.97
C PRO A 200 -3.30 -30.61 -0.58
N GLU A 201 -2.86 -31.60 -1.38
CA GLU A 201 -3.08 -33.02 -1.10
C GLU A 201 -2.09 -33.62 -0.07
N ASN A 202 -0.96 -32.94 0.19
CA ASN A 202 0.07 -33.38 1.15
C ASN A 202 0.12 -32.52 2.43
N ASP A 203 -1.02 -31.93 2.82
CA ASP A 203 -1.18 -31.01 3.96
C ASP A 203 -0.93 -31.64 5.36
N THR A 204 -0.41 -32.88 5.41
CA THR A 204 0.01 -33.57 6.64
C THR A 204 1.48 -33.33 7.01
N GLU A 205 2.24 -32.59 6.21
CA GLU A 205 3.65 -32.29 6.50
C GLU A 205 3.79 -31.36 7.72
N THR A 206 3.97 -31.97 8.90
CA THR A 206 4.30 -31.28 10.15
C THR A 206 5.77 -30.85 10.25
N ASP A 207 6.59 -31.21 9.27
CA ASP A 207 8.03 -30.96 9.29
C ASP A 207 8.35 -29.53 8.84
N CYS A 208 8.61 -28.64 9.80
CA CYS A 208 8.96 -27.24 9.58
C CYS A 208 10.12 -27.03 8.57
N GLU A 209 11.06 -27.98 8.51
CA GLU A 209 12.18 -27.94 7.56
C GLU A 209 11.71 -28.11 6.10
N ARG A 210 10.73 -28.98 5.85
CA ARG A 210 10.16 -29.15 4.50
C ARG A 210 9.36 -27.93 4.06
N ILE A 211 8.61 -27.33 4.98
CA ILE A 211 7.89 -26.07 4.74
C ILE A 211 8.87 -24.95 4.35
N LEU A 212 10.03 -24.88 4.98
CA LEU A 212 11.06 -23.90 4.65
C LEU A 212 11.63 -24.14 3.25
N ASP A 213 11.86 -25.39 2.86
CA ASP A 213 12.39 -25.75 1.55
C ASP A 213 11.43 -25.41 0.41
N THR A 214 10.12 -25.62 0.59
CA THR A 214 9.10 -25.22 -0.39
C THR A 214 8.97 -23.71 -0.49
N LYS A 215 9.09 -23.00 0.64
CA LYS A 215 9.04 -21.53 0.72
C LYS A 215 10.29 -20.86 0.15
N LYS A 216 11.43 -21.56 0.15
CA LYS A 216 12.73 -21.01 -0.26
C LYS A 216 12.66 -20.32 -1.61
N PHE A 217 12.17 -21.01 -2.64
CA PHE A 217 12.07 -20.43 -3.98
C PHE A 217 11.29 -19.11 -3.99
N ASN A 218 10.13 -19.07 -3.33
CA ASN A 218 9.31 -17.87 -3.24
C ASN A 218 10.02 -16.72 -2.51
N ILE A 219 10.78 -17.00 -1.44
CA ILE A 219 11.56 -15.97 -0.74
C ILE A 219 12.68 -15.41 -1.63
N TYR A 220 13.35 -16.27 -2.43
CA TYR A 220 14.34 -15.79 -3.40
C TYR A 220 13.71 -14.94 -4.50
N VAL A 221 12.54 -15.33 -5.02
CA VAL A 221 11.78 -14.54 -5.99
C VAL A 221 11.34 -13.20 -5.37
N SER A 222 10.86 -13.21 -4.13
CA SER A 222 10.51 -11.99 -3.38
C SER A 222 11.72 -11.05 -3.23
N GLY A 223 12.87 -11.59 -2.81
CA GLY A 223 14.12 -10.84 -2.69
C GLY A 223 14.55 -10.23 -4.03
N PHE A 224 14.41 -10.97 -5.14
CA PHE A 224 14.68 -10.47 -6.49
C PHE A 224 13.72 -9.35 -6.91
N CYS A 225 12.41 -9.51 -6.69
CA CYS A 225 11.43 -8.45 -6.96
C CYS A 225 11.73 -7.18 -6.16
N CYS A 226 12.03 -7.33 -4.87
CA CYS A 226 12.46 -6.24 -3.99
C CYS A 226 13.73 -5.55 -4.49
N PHE A 227 14.72 -6.33 -4.94
CA PHE A 227 15.96 -5.82 -5.53
C PHE A 227 15.67 -5.00 -6.80
N VAL A 228 14.82 -5.51 -7.69
CA VAL A 228 14.43 -4.80 -8.92
C VAL A 228 13.70 -3.48 -8.59
N SER A 229 12.90 -3.46 -7.53
CA SER A 229 12.16 -2.26 -7.11
C SER A 229 13.07 -1.07 -6.78
N LEU A 230 14.30 -1.31 -6.32
CA LEU A 230 15.26 -0.24 -5.96
C LEU A 230 15.78 0.53 -7.18
N PHE A 231 15.70 -0.06 -8.37
CA PHE A 231 15.98 0.66 -9.62
C PHE A 231 14.84 1.60 -10.02
N PHE A 232 13.65 1.49 -9.44
CA PHE A 232 12.58 2.45 -9.69
C PHE A 232 12.57 3.55 -8.63
N ASN A 233 12.80 3.19 -7.37
CA ASN A 233 12.86 4.16 -6.28
C ASN A 233 13.77 3.69 -5.14
N LYS A 234 14.76 4.51 -4.76
CA LYS A 234 15.70 4.22 -3.67
C LYS A 234 15.02 4.14 -2.31
N SER A 235 13.92 4.88 -2.10
CA SER A 235 13.19 4.85 -0.83
C SER A 235 12.49 3.52 -0.57
N ASN A 236 12.40 2.65 -1.58
CA ASN A 236 11.81 1.32 -1.44
C ASN A 236 12.56 0.42 -0.46
N ILE A 237 13.81 0.74 -0.10
CA ILE A 237 14.61 -0.07 0.83
C ILE A 237 13.90 -0.33 2.17
N PHE A 238 13.14 0.63 2.67
CA PHE A 238 12.40 0.47 3.93
C PHE A 238 11.22 -0.50 3.76
N TRP A 239 10.58 -0.52 2.59
CA TRP A 239 9.54 -1.49 2.27
C TRP A 239 10.12 -2.90 2.05
N VAL A 240 11.33 -3.00 1.47
CA VAL A 240 12.06 -4.26 1.39
C VAL A 240 12.35 -4.81 2.80
N ALA A 241 12.75 -3.95 3.75
CA ALA A 241 12.95 -4.35 5.14
C ALA A 241 11.66 -4.90 5.79
N LEU A 242 10.52 -4.25 5.52
CA LEU A 242 9.21 -4.72 5.99
C LEU A 242 8.85 -6.09 5.38
N ILE A 243 9.03 -6.28 4.08
CA ILE A 243 8.71 -7.55 3.39
C ILE A 243 9.62 -8.68 3.91
N MET A 244 10.90 -8.42 4.10
CA MET A 244 11.83 -9.35 4.73
C MET A 244 11.34 -9.73 6.12
N PHE A 245 10.95 -8.75 6.95
CA PHE A 245 10.43 -9.01 8.28
C PHE A 245 9.17 -9.88 8.26
N ILE A 246 8.21 -9.59 7.38
CA ILE A 246 6.99 -10.40 7.21
C ILE A 246 7.34 -11.85 6.83
N GLY A 247 8.30 -12.04 5.92
CA GLY A 247 8.77 -13.37 5.54
C GLY A 247 9.33 -14.18 6.71
N ILE A 248 10.10 -13.52 7.59
CA ILE A 248 10.68 -14.11 8.82
C ILE A 248 9.58 -14.37 9.85
N GLU A 249 8.72 -13.39 10.12
CA GLU A 249 7.64 -13.47 11.10
C GLU A 249 6.73 -14.66 10.80
N ARG A 250 6.33 -14.84 9.53
CA ARG A 250 5.48 -15.97 9.13
C ARG A 250 6.14 -17.32 9.37
N GLN A 251 7.46 -17.42 9.15
CA GLN A 251 8.18 -18.65 9.48
C GLN A 251 8.25 -18.86 11.00
N THR A 252 8.43 -17.78 11.75
CA THR A 252 8.50 -17.81 13.21
C THR A 252 7.19 -18.31 13.83
N ILE A 253 6.05 -17.86 13.30
CA ILE A 253 4.73 -18.31 13.76
C ILE A 253 4.54 -19.82 13.54
N LEU A 254 5.12 -20.38 12.46
CA LEU A 254 5.05 -21.81 12.14
C LEU A 254 6.00 -22.66 13.01
N GLU A 255 7.22 -22.16 13.24
CA GLU A 255 8.26 -22.87 13.99
C GLU A 255 8.11 -22.75 15.52
N HIS A 256 7.50 -21.66 15.99
CA HIS A 256 7.47 -21.31 17.40
C HIS A 256 6.07 -20.90 17.87
N ASP A 257 5.68 -21.50 18.98
CA ASP A 257 4.47 -21.19 19.74
C ASP A 257 4.45 -19.73 20.20
N MET A 258 3.63 -18.88 19.58
CA MET A 258 3.57 -17.44 19.88
C MET A 258 2.69 -17.16 21.11
N ASN A 259 3.05 -16.15 21.90
CA ASN A 259 2.30 -15.76 23.10
C ASN A 259 2.09 -14.24 23.18
N ASN A 260 1.35 -13.74 24.18
CA ASN A 260 1.12 -12.30 24.32
C ASN A 260 2.34 -11.49 24.82
N ILE A 261 3.46 -12.14 25.16
CA ILE A 261 4.66 -11.45 25.65
C ILE A 261 5.45 -10.89 24.47
N TRP A 262 5.31 -9.58 24.20
CA TRP A 262 5.87 -8.93 23.01
C TRP A 262 7.38 -9.17 22.86
N PHE A 263 8.16 -8.95 23.93
CA PHE A 263 9.61 -9.10 23.88
C PHE A 263 10.06 -10.52 23.51
N ASN A 264 9.36 -11.53 24.03
CA ASN A 264 9.64 -12.93 23.72
C ASN A 264 9.39 -13.25 22.24
N ASN A 265 8.33 -12.69 21.67
CA ASN A 265 8.03 -12.84 20.24
C ASN A 265 9.11 -12.19 19.36
N TYR A 266 9.56 -10.97 19.70
CA TYR A 266 10.68 -10.33 18.98
C TYR A 266 11.96 -11.17 19.06
N LEU A 267 12.26 -11.76 20.22
CA LEU A 267 13.42 -12.65 20.37
C LEU A 267 13.28 -13.91 19.50
N LYS A 268 12.10 -14.53 19.46
CA LYS A 268 11.83 -15.68 18.58
C LYS A 268 12.03 -15.33 17.12
N VAL A 269 11.51 -14.19 16.66
CA VAL A 269 11.70 -13.71 15.29
C VAL A 269 13.18 -13.53 14.98
N LEU A 270 13.94 -12.95 15.91
CA LEU A 270 15.39 -12.79 15.76
C LEU A 270 16.13 -14.14 15.70
N LEU A 271 15.76 -15.09 16.56
CA LEU A 271 16.34 -16.44 16.57
C LEU A 271 16.05 -17.19 15.27
N THR A 272 14.81 -17.14 14.76
CA THR A 272 14.45 -17.71 13.45
C THR A 272 15.23 -17.04 12.32
N ALA A 273 15.39 -15.71 12.35
CA ALA A 273 16.18 -14.98 11.36
C ALA A 273 17.67 -15.41 11.35
N LEU A 274 18.25 -15.65 12.52
CA LEU A 274 19.64 -16.09 12.65
C LEU A 274 19.81 -17.57 12.26
N LYS A 275 18.92 -18.44 12.71
CA LYS A 275 18.93 -19.88 12.40
C LYS A 275 18.80 -20.12 10.89
N ASN A 276 17.85 -19.43 10.26
CA ASN A 276 17.53 -19.57 8.84
C ASN A 276 18.05 -18.39 7.99
N PHE A 277 19.18 -17.80 8.38
CA PHE A 277 19.73 -16.59 7.76
C PHE A 277 19.92 -16.74 6.24
N LYS A 278 20.41 -17.91 5.81
CA LYS A 278 20.71 -18.20 4.40
C LYS A 278 19.47 -18.17 3.51
N THR A 279 18.33 -18.62 4.01
CA THR A 279 17.08 -18.72 3.24
C THR A 279 16.21 -17.48 3.41
N LEU A 280 16.07 -16.94 4.62
CA LEU A 280 15.14 -15.85 4.91
C LEU A 280 15.74 -14.45 4.76
N VAL A 281 17.04 -14.27 5.04
CA VAL A 281 17.67 -12.94 5.11
C VAL A 281 18.52 -12.63 3.88
N ILE A 282 19.39 -13.56 3.46
CA ILE A 282 20.33 -13.36 2.34
C ILE A 282 19.66 -12.84 1.05
N PRO A 283 18.48 -13.36 0.62
CA PRO A 283 17.84 -12.88 -0.61
C PRO A 283 17.55 -11.37 -0.60
N TYR A 284 17.29 -10.78 0.56
CA TYR A 284 17.05 -9.35 0.71
C TYR A 284 18.33 -8.55 0.96
N SER A 285 19.39 -9.16 1.51
CA SER A 285 20.68 -8.50 1.76
C SER A 285 21.29 -7.85 0.51
N PHE A 286 21.11 -8.43 -0.67
CA PHE A 286 21.55 -7.83 -1.94
C PHE A 286 20.92 -6.46 -2.22
N SER A 287 19.66 -6.28 -1.80
CA SER A 287 18.96 -4.99 -1.90
C SER A 287 19.60 -3.93 -1.00
N PHE A 288 19.99 -4.30 0.22
CA PHE A 288 20.69 -3.39 1.14
C PHE A 288 22.11 -3.03 0.65
N ILE A 289 22.84 -3.98 0.07
CA ILE A 289 24.14 -3.73 -0.56
C ILE A 289 23.99 -2.73 -1.71
N LEU A 290 23.01 -2.96 -2.61
CA LEU A 290 22.72 -2.04 -3.71
C LEU A 290 22.34 -0.65 -3.21
N TYR A 291 21.45 -0.56 -2.21
CA TYR A 291 21.06 0.71 -1.62
C TYR A 291 22.26 1.47 -1.05
N THR A 292 23.14 0.77 -0.33
CA THR A 292 24.36 1.35 0.24
C THR A 292 25.28 1.88 -0.85
N TYR A 293 25.52 1.08 -1.90
CA TYR A 293 26.28 1.49 -3.08
C TYR A 293 25.69 2.73 -3.77
N LEU A 294 24.37 2.73 -4.00
CA LEU A 294 23.65 3.85 -4.63
C LEU A 294 23.61 5.11 -3.75
N SER A 295 23.68 4.95 -2.43
CA SER A 295 23.71 6.04 -1.46
C SER A 295 25.09 6.69 -1.39
N PHE A 296 26.18 5.90 -1.35
CA PHE A 296 27.53 6.44 -1.38
C PHE A 296 27.87 7.19 -2.67
N LYS A 297 27.34 6.73 -3.81
CA LYS A 297 27.56 7.39 -5.11
C LYS A 297 26.85 8.73 -5.24
N ASN A 298 25.67 8.86 -4.62
CA ASN A 298 24.97 10.12 -4.54
C ASN A 298 25.59 10.95 -3.40
N LYS A 299 26.46 11.90 -3.72
CA LYS A 299 27.03 12.89 -2.79
C LYS A 299 25.98 13.87 -2.22
N ALA A 300 24.76 13.42 -1.95
CA ALA A 300 23.77 14.19 -1.24
C ALA A 300 24.09 14.08 0.25
N GLY A 301 24.61 15.16 0.83
CA GLY A 301 24.93 15.23 2.26
C GLY A 301 23.72 14.91 3.13
N PHE A 302 24.00 14.35 4.31
CA PHE A 302 23.06 14.04 5.40
C PHE A 302 22.51 15.32 6.07
N GLY A 303 21.93 16.22 5.28
CA GLY A 303 21.26 17.43 5.73
C GLY A 303 19.80 17.45 5.28
N PHE A 304 19.05 16.36 5.53
CA PHE A 304 17.62 16.35 5.24
C PHE A 304 16.88 17.00 6.41
N PRO A 305 16.09 18.08 6.18
CA PRO A 305 15.28 18.65 7.24
C PRO A 305 14.25 17.60 7.71
N LEU A 306 14.15 17.41 9.03
CA LEU A 306 13.23 16.44 9.64
C LEU A 306 11.78 16.90 9.46
N HIS A 307 11.04 16.34 8.51
CA HIS A 307 9.66 16.72 8.22
C HIS A 307 8.66 15.71 8.82
N LEU A 308 8.51 15.70 10.16
CA LEU A 308 7.61 14.75 10.86
C LEU A 308 6.15 14.85 10.39
N MET A 309 5.71 16.02 9.94
CA MET A 309 4.34 16.24 9.46
C MET A 309 3.95 15.36 8.26
N GLN A 310 4.92 14.85 7.49
CA GLN A 310 4.65 13.93 6.37
C GLN A 310 3.91 12.67 6.81
N ILE A 311 4.13 12.22 8.05
CA ILE A 311 3.39 11.09 8.62
C ILE A 311 1.91 11.43 8.71
N PHE A 312 1.56 12.61 9.24
CA PHE A 312 0.16 13.03 9.36
C PHE A 312 -0.49 13.30 8.01
N TYR A 313 0.24 13.81 7.01
CA TYR A 313 -0.29 13.94 5.66
C TYR A 313 -0.62 12.57 5.07
N CYS A 314 0.29 11.59 5.21
CA CYS A 314 0.05 10.23 4.75
C CYS A 314 -1.15 9.60 5.47
N LEU A 315 -1.24 9.72 6.79
CA LEU A 315 -2.37 9.20 7.58
C LEU A 315 -3.69 9.86 7.20
N SER A 316 -3.69 11.16 6.90
CA SER A 316 -4.88 11.88 6.42
C SER A 316 -5.30 11.35 5.04
N CYS A 317 -4.35 11.09 4.15
CA CYS A 317 -4.62 10.44 2.87
C CYS A 317 -5.19 9.04 3.06
N ILE A 318 -4.60 8.20 3.92
CA ILE A 318 -5.12 6.86 4.23
C ILE A 318 -6.54 6.96 4.78
N THR A 319 -6.80 7.89 5.71
CA THR A 319 -8.13 8.12 6.30
C THR A 319 -9.14 8.54 5.25
N PHE A 320 -8.79 9.45 4.34
CA PHE A 320 -9.66 9.89 3.26
C PHE A 320 -10.00 8.77 2.28
N PHE A 321 -9.00 8.00 1.84
CA PHE A 321 -9.23 6.90 0.90
C PHE A 321 -9.96 5.71 1.54
N SER A 322 -9.76 5.48 2.83
CA SER A 322 -10.45 4.42 3.58
C SER A 322 -11.84 4.83 4.08
N LEU A 323 -12.39 5.99 3.69
CA LEU A 323 -13.67 6.50 4.16
C LEU A 323 -14.78 5.43 4.19
N PRO A 324 -15.00 4.63 3.13
CA PRO A 324 -16.05 3.60 3.13
C PRO A 324 -15.88 2.50 4.18
N LEU A 325 -14.67 2.28 4.71
CA LEU A 325 -14.37 1.26 5.72
C LEU A 325 -14.78 1.73 7.12
N TRP A 326 -14.54 3.00 7.46
CA TRP A 326 -14.77 3.53 8.80
C TRP A 326 -15.98 4.46 8.91
N PHE A 327 -16.53 4.97 7.81
CA PHE A 327 -17.64 5.92 7.83
C PHE A 327 -18.95 5.26 8.25
N ASP A 328 -19.10 5.14 9.57
CA ASP A 328 -20.31 4.69 10.24
C ASP A 328 -20.49 5.45 11.55
N GLN A 329 -21.74 5.58 11.97
CA GLN A 329 -22.12 6.24 13.20
C GLN A 329 -21.46 5.57 14.42
N GLU A 330 -21.43 4.24 14.47
CA GLU A 330 -20.81 3.51 15.58
C GLU A 330 -19.32 3.82 15.71
N PHE A 331 -18.59 3.89 14.58
CA PHE A 331 -17.16 4.19 14.57
C PHE A 331 -16.88 5.61 15.08
N ILE A 332 -17.68 6.58 14.63
CA ILE A 332 -17.56 7.99 15.05
C ILE A 332 -17.91 8.14 16.54
N ILE A 333 -18.98 7.50 17.01
CA ILE A 333 -19.33 7.51 18.45
C ILE A 333 -18.21 6.87 19.27
N THR A 334 -17.66 5.74 18.82
CA THR A 334 -16.55 5.07 19.50
C THR A 334 -15.33 5.98 19.59
N TYR A 335 -14.99 6.68 18.51
CA TYR A 335 -13.95 7.72 18.53
C TYR A 335 -14.25 8.80 19.57
N LEU A 336 -15.45 9.38 19.55
CA LEU A 336 -15.82 10.46 20.47
C LEU A 336 -15.81 10.00 21.93
N VAL A 337 -16.30 8.80 22.23
CA VAL A 337 -16.30 8.22 23.59
C VAL A 337 -14.89 7.89 24.06
N ARG A 338 -14.02 7.36 23.17
CA ARG A 338 -12.62 7.09 23.50
C ARG A 338 -11.77 8.35 23.63
N THR A 339 -12.16 9.43 22.97
CA THR A 339 -11.40 10.70 22.96
C THR A 339 -11.88 11.66 24.05
N TYR A 340 -13.18 11.72 24.31
CA TYR A 340 -13.83 12.74 25.15
C TYR A 340 -14.76 12.18 26.24
N GLY A 341 -14.91 10.85 26.35
CA GLY A 341 -15.86 10.26 27.30
C GLY A 341 -15.51 10.44 28.77
N ASN A 342 -14.21 10.54 29.12
CA ASN A 342 -13.71 10.70 30.49
C ASN A 342 -12.64 11.79 30.56
N ILE A 343 -12.47 12.42 31.73
CA ILE A 343 -11.46 13.47 31.96
C ILE A 343 -10.04 12.99 31.63
N ASP A 344 -9.67 11.77 32.04
CA ASP A 344 -8.34 11.20 31.76
C ASP A 344 -8.09 11.07 30.25
N ARG A 345 -9.12 10.65 29.49
CA ARG A 345 -9.05 10.52 28.03
C ARG A 345 -8.92 11.89 27.35
N VAL A 346 -9.65 12.88 27.85
CA VAL A 346 -9.55 14.27 27.37
C VAL A 346 -8.15 14.81 27.61
N LEU A 347 -7.54 14.55 28.79
CA LEU A 347 -6.17 14.96 29.10
C LEU A 347 -5.16 14.28 28.19
N ILE A 348 -5.29 12.98 27.95
CA ILE A 348 -4.42 12.24 27.00
C ILE A 348 -4.56 12.81 25.58
N THR A 349 -5.79 13.05 25.11
CA THR A 349 -6.05 13.69 23.82
C THR A 349 -5.44 15.09 23.73
N ALA A 350 -5.54 15.88 24.80
CA ALA A 350 -4.93 17.21 24.86
C ALA A 350 -3.41 17.13 24.73
N LEU A 351 -2.75 16.17 25.41
CA LEU A 351 -1.31 15.91 25.26
C LEU A 351 -0.94 15.52 23.83
N TYR A 352 -1.72 14.63 23.20
CA TYR A 352 -1.52 14.28 21.78
C TYR A 352 -1.65 15.50 20.88
N ASN A 353 -2.68 16.33 21.07
CA ASN A 353 -2.88 17.53 20.27
C ASN A 353 -1.76 18.56 20.48
N ILE A 354 -1.23 18.70 21.69
CA ILE A 354 -0.04 19.53 21.96
C ILE A 354 1.17 18.99 21.21
N LEU A 355 1.41 17.68 21.25
CA LEU A 355 2.51 17.05 20.53
C LEU A 355 2.40 17.23 19.01
N ILE A 356 1.19 17.05 18.46
CA ILE A 356 0.94 17.35 17.04
C ILE A 356 1.20 18.83 16.78
N ALA A 357 0.71 19.76 17.61
CA ALA A 357 0.92 21.21 17.44
C ALA A 357 2.41 21.60 17.44
N ILE A 358 3.21 20.95 18.30
CA ILE A 358 4.67 21.09 18.34
C ILE A 358 5.27 20.60 17.01
N MET A 359 4.86 19.43 16.51
CA MET A 359 5.31 18.92 15.22
C MET A 359 4.93 19.87 14.07
N ILE A 360 3.68 20.39 14.06
CA ILE A 360 3.24 21.39 13.07
C ILE A 360 4.09 22.65 13.18
N ARG A 361 4.50 23.08 14.37
CA ARG A 361 5.24 24.33 14.52
C ARG A 361 6.69 24.21 14.07
N PHE A 362 7.36 23.11 14.41
CA PHE A 362 8.82 22.99 14.28
C PHE A 362 9.30 22.14 13.10
N THR A 363 8.48 21.22 12.60
CA THR A 363 8.92 20.28 11.55
C THR A 363 8.27 20.53 10.20
N SER A 364 7.41 21.53 10.13
CA SER A 364 6.65 21.87 8.95
C SER A 364 7.53 22.76 8.04
N TYR A 365 8.37 22.13 7.23
CA TYR A 365 9.32 22.84 6.38
C TYR A 365 8.72 23.16 5.01
N GLU A 366 8.75 24.43 4.63
CA GLU A 366 8.66 24.85 3.22
C GLU A 366 10.09 24.92 2.70
N ASN A 367 10.47 24.05 1.77
CA ASN A 367 11.82 24.05 1.23
C ASN A 367 11.97 25.22 0.25
N ILE A 368 12.37 26.40 0.74
CA ILE A 368 12.46 27.65 -0.02
C ILE A 368 13.55 27.60 -1.10
N GLU A 369 14.61 26.80 -0.90
CA GLU A 369 15.75 26.77 -1.85
C GLU A 369 15.51 25.94 -3.11
N LYS A 370 14.47 25.08 -3.13
CA LYS A 370 14.00 24.38 -4.34
C LYS A 370 12.81 25.06 -5.02
N LEU A 371 12.58 26.35 -4.75
CA LEU A 371 11.67 27.18 -5.56
C LEU A 371 12.09 27.27 -7.05
N SER A 372 13.26 26.77 -7.45
CA SER A 372 13.59 26.66 -8.88
C SER A 372 12.66 25.71 -9.65
N ASP A 373 11.98 24.78 -8.97
CA ASP A 373 10.84 24.03 -9.50
C ASP A 373 9.52 24.55 -8.90
N ASP A 374 9.19 25.80 -9.20
CA ASP A 374 7.93 26.51 -8.89
C ASP A 374 6.65 25.86 -9.49
N ARG A 375 6.73 24.58 -9.83
CA ARG A 375 5.83 23.84 -10.71
C ARG A 375 4.97 22.81 -9.98
N ILE A 376 5.27 22.54 -8.70
CA ILE A 376 4.49 21.64 -7.84
C ILE A 376 3.37 22.44 -7.15
N ILE A 377 2.16 22.36 -7.71
CA ILE A 377 0.97 23.10 -7.25
C ILE A 377 0.60 22.76 -5.80
N THR A 378 0.89 21.54 -5.35
CA THR A 378 0.64 21.07 -3.98
C THR A 378 1.25 22.01 -2.95
N ASN A 379 2.47 22.52 -3.19
CA ASN A 379 3.12 23.48 -2.27
C ASN A 379 2.35 24.80 -2.18
N TYR A 380 1.77 25.27 -3.29
CA TYR A 380 0.97 26.49 -3.34
C TYR A 380 -0.38 26.33 -2.64
N ILE A 381 -1.07 25.21 -2.87
CA ILE A 381 -2.34 24.89 -2.17
C ILE A 381 -2.07 24.79 -0.68
N PHE A 382 -1.03 24.07 -0.30
CA PHE A 382 -0.63 23.89 1.08
C PHE A 382 -0.33 25.23 1.78
N LYS A 383 0.43 26.11 1.13
CA LYS A 383 0.72 27.47 1.62
C LYS A 383 -0.54 28.34 1.75
N LYS A 384 -1.40 28.35 0.73
CA LYS A 384 -2.60 29.20 0.70
C LYS A 384 -3.71 28.74 1.65
N VAL A 385 -3.87 27.43 1.84
CA VAL A 385 -4.98 26.85 2.62
C VAL A 385 -4.60 26.61 4.07
N LEU A 386 -3.44 26.00 4.34
CA LEU A 386 -3.09 25.54 5.68
C LEU A 386 -2.22 26.55 6.46
N TYR A 387 -1.32 27.28 5.80
CA TYR A 387 -0.40 28.20 6.51
C TYR A 387 -0.91 29.62 6.67
N ARG A 388 -1.87 30.04 5.84
CA ARG A 388 -2.35 31.42 5.83
C ARG A 388 -3.06 31.81 7.12
N ASN A 389 -3.84 30.90 7.71
CA ASN A 389 -4.69 31.20 8.87
C ASN A 389 -4.29 30.34 10.07
N PHE A 390 -4.00 30.98 11.20
CA PHE A 390 -3.80 30.32 12.51
C PHE A 390 -4.94 29.31 12.81
N PHE A 391 -6.17 29.70 12.45
CA PHE A 391 -7.35 28.85 12.59
C PHE A 391 -7.26 27.54 11.80
N CYS A 392 -6.94 27.61 10.50
CA CYS A 392 -6.77 26.40 9.68
C CYS A 392 -5.63 25.53 10.18
N ARG A 393 -4.51 26.16 10.58
CA ARG A 393 -3.30 25.45 11.02
C ARG A 393 -3.49 24.66 12.31
N TYR A 394 -4.26 25.16 13.27
CA TYR A 394 -4.39 24.52 14.58
C TYR A 394 -5.81 24.02 14.87
N PHE A 395 -6.86 24.80 14.59
CA PHE A 395 -8.23 24.36 14.90
C PHE A 395 -8.76 23.29 13.94
N ILE A 396 -8.38 23.32 12.67
CA ILE A 396 -8.81 22.32 11.69
C ILE A 396 -7.83 21.16 11.62
N ALA A 397 -6.53 21.45 11.53
CA ALA A 397 -5.54 20.40 11.32
C ALA A 397 -5.35 19.48 12.54
N LEU A 398 -5.42 19.99 13.78
CA LEU A 398 -5.22 19.15 14.97
C LEU A 398 -6.29 18.06 15.11
N PRO A 399 -7.60 18.37 15.09
CA PRO A 399 -8.62 17.32 15.15
C PRO A 399 -8.54 16.37 13.95
N LEU A 400 -8.25 16.90 12.75
CA LEU A 400 -8.09 16.07 11.56
C LEU A 400 -6.94 15.06 11.71
N TYR A 401 -5.77 15.50 12.16
CA TYR A 401 -4.61 14.61 12.31
C TYR A 401 -4.78 13.62 13.46
N ASN A 402 -5.38 14.05 14.57
CA ASN A 402 -5.72 13.15 15.67
C ASN A 402 -6.73 12.08 15.22
N PHE A 403 -7.80 12.49 14.54
CA PHE A 403 -8.80 11.57 13.99
C PHE A 403 -8.19 10.63 12.94
N SER A 404 -7.29 11.14 12.10
CA SER A 404 -6.60 10.31 11.09
C SER A 404 -5.69 9.27 11.73
N TRP A 405 -4.94 9.65 12.76
CA TRP A 405 -4.13 8.72 13.55
C TRP A 405 -5.02 7.64 14.18
N TYR A 406 -6.09 8.05 14.85
CA TYR A 406 -7.05 7.12 15.47
C TYR A 406 -7.62 6.15 14.43
N THR A 407 -8.11 6.66 13.29
CA THR A 407 -8.78 5.85 12.28
C THR A 407 -7.88 4.76 11.71
N VAL A 408 -6.65 5.13 11.33
CA VAL A 408 -5.68 4.18 10.78
C VAL A 408 -5.27 3.13 11.82
N GLN A 409 -5.06 3.54 13.07
CA GLN A 409 -4.71 2.62 14.16
C GLN A 409 -5.85 1.69 14.54
N GLU A 410 -7.08 2.20 14.58
CA GLU A 410 -8.26 1.43 14.99
C GLU A 410 -8.59 0.35 13.96
N LEU A 411 -8.64 0.72 12.68
CA LEU A 411 -8.86 -0.24 11.59
C LEU A 411 -7.78 -1.32 11.58
N LEU A 412 -6.52 -0.93 11.80
CA LEU A 412 -5.43 -1.88 11.86
C LEU A 412 -5.53 -2.79 13.09
N SER A 413 -5.84 -2.23 14.26
CA SER A 413 -5.94 -2.97 15.52
C SER A 413 -7.07 -3.99 15.50
N ASN A 414 -8.21 -3.65 14.90
CA ASN A 414 -9.34 -4.57 14.72
C ASN A 414 -9.02 -5.69 13.70
N SER A 415 -7.99 -5.51 12.88
CA SER A 415 -7.52 -6.49 11.90
C SER A 415 -6.21 -7.17 12.35
N LEU A 416 -5.86 -7.15 13.65
CA LEU A 416 -4.65 -7.81 14.15
C LEU A 416 -4.89 -9.28 14.52
N LEU A 417 -3.87 -10.10 14.31
CA LEU A 417 -3.82 -11.43 14.90
C LEU A 417 -3.51 -11.30 16.40
N HIS A 418 -4.51 -11.60 17.24
CA HIS A 418 -4.36 -11.59 18.68
C HIS A 418 -3.77 -12.92 19.17
N PHE A 419 -2.64 -12.83 19.87
CA PHE A 419 -2.05 -14.01 20.50
C PHE A 419 -2.76 -14.32 21.83
N PRO A 420 -3.15 -15.58 22.07
CA PRO A 420 -3.79 -16.00 23.31
C PRO A 420 -2.88 -15.77 24.52
N GLU A 421 -3.51 -15.74 25.70
CA GLU A 421 -2.82 -15.57 26.98
C GLU A 421 -1.78 -16.67 27.21
N SER A 422 -0.74 -16.34 27.99
CA SER A 422 0.53 -17.07 28.08
C SER A 422 0.44 -18.56 28.43
N LEU A 423 -0.68 -19.03 28.98
CA LEU A 423 -0.88 -20.42 29.40
C LEU A 423 -1.16 -21.38 28.21
N HIS A 424 -1.69 -20.85 27.10
CA HIS A 424 -2.02 -21.63 25.90
C HIS A 424 -1.50 -20.91 24.66
N PRO A 425 -0.23 -21.10 24.28
CA PRO A 425 0.31 -20.43 23.11
C PRO A 425 -0.39 -20.89 21.83
N LEU A 426 -0.39 -20.01 20.83
CA LEU A 426 -0.97 -20.32 19.52
C LEU A 426 -0.07 -21.34 18.82
N LYS A 427 -0.59 -22.54 18.58
CA LYS A 427 0.06 -23.59 17.81
C LYS A 427 -0.47 -23.56 16.39
N VAL A 428 0.23 -22.85 15.50
CA VAL A 428 -0.04 -22.88 14.06
C VAL A 428 1.04 -23.74 13.44
N HIS A 429 0.75 -25.03 13.25
CA HIS A 429 1.71 -25.93 12.61
C HIS A 429 1.34 -26.24 11.15
N LYS A 430 0.15 -25.83 10.71
CA LYS A 430 -0.29 -25.98 9.32
C LYS A 430 -0.29 -24.64 8.59
N ILE A 431 0.03 -24.70 7.30
CA ILE A 431 0.06 -23.52 6.43
C ILE A 431 -1.35 -23.01 6.15
N SER A 432 -2.32 -23.92 6.00
CA SER A 432 -3.74 -23.59 5.81
C SER A 432 -4.32 -22.79 6.98
N GLU A 433 -3.72 -22.87 8.16
CA GLU A 433 -4.13 -22.15 9.37
C GLU A 433 -3.47 -20.77 9.51
N LEU A 434 -2.59 -20.35 8.59
CA LEU A 434 -1.85 -19.08 8.68
C LEU A 434 -2.48 -17.98 7.81
N PRO A 435 -3.44 -17.19 8.33
CA PRO A 435 -4.07 -16.13 7.55
C PRO A 435 -3.08 -14.99 7.26
N LEU A 436 -3.29 -14.27 6.16
CA LEU A 436 -2.53 -13.04 5.87
C LEU A 436 -3.11 -11.88 6.71
N ILE A 437 -2.71 -11.84 7.97
CA ILE A 437 -3.12 -10.85 8.97
C ILE A 437 -1.85 -10.28 9.63
N MET A 438 -1.83 -8.98 9.94
CA MET A 438 -0.70 -8.39 10.64
C MET A 438 -0.68 -8.82 12.11
N THR A 439 0.52 -9.00 12.66
CA THR A 439 0.71 -9.06 14.12
C THR A 439 1.13 -7.69 14.67
N HIS A 440 1.18 -7.57 16.00
CA HIS A 440 1.72 -6.39 16.67
C HIS A 440 3.16 -6.04 16.24
N MET A 441 3.98 -7.02 15.85
CA MET A 441 5.37 -6.80 15.44
C MET A 441 5.42 -6.15 14.05
N THR A 442 4.75 -6.75 13.06
CA THR A 442 4.63 -6.19 11.72
C THR A 442 3.97 -4.82 11.71
N ARG A 443 2.96 -4.58 12.57
CA ARG A 443 2.39 -3.23 12.76
C ARG A 443 3.45 -2.20 13.16
N SER A 444 4.30 -2.53 14.14
CA SER A 444 5.32 -1.61 14.65
C SER A 444 6.37 -1.29 13.57
N ILE A 445 6.76 -2.30 12.79
CA ILE A 445 7.72 -2.13 11.69
C ILE A 445 7.11 -1.38 10.53
N PHE A 446 5.81 -1.56 10.23
CA PHE A 446 5.10 -0.77 9.24
C PHE A 446 5.17 0.74 9.54
N PHE A 447 4.85 1.16 10.77
CA PHE A 447 4.95 2.57 11.18
C PHE A 447 6.40 3.07 11.15
N THR A 448 7.36 2.22 11.51
CA THR A 448 8.79 2.56 11.44
C THR A 448 9.24 2.78 10.00
N CYS A 449 8.92 1.88 9.08
CA CYS A 449 9.24 1.99 7.66
C CYS A 449 8.56 3.20 7.01
N MET A 450 7.29 3.46 7.34
CA MET A 450 6.59 4.66 6.90
C MET A 450 7.30 5.93 7.40
N SER A 451 7.69 5.97 8.66
CA SER A 451 8.43 7.10 9.25
C SER A 451 9.78 7.32 8.58
N LEU A 452 10.57 6.26 8.40
CA LEU A 452 11.89 6.33 7.74
C LEU A 452 11.79 6.72 6.27
N THR A 453 10.69 6.37 5.60
CA THR A 453 10.45 6.75 4.20
C THR A 453 10.03 8.22 4.08
N LEU A 454 9.18 8.70 4.99
CA LEU A 454 8.50 9.99 4.85
C LEU A 454 9.19 11.15 5.58
N ILE A 455 9.77 10.94 6.77
CA ILE A 455 10.39 12.03 7.55
C ILE A 455 11.54 12.71 6.78
N PRO A 456 12.42 11.98 6.06
CA PRO A 456 13.53 12.62 5.33
C PRO A 456 13.06 13.42 4.10
N THR A 457 11.80 13.30 3.67
CA THR A 457 11.31 13.98 2.46
C THR A 457 10.79 15.38 2.78
N SER A 458 11.52 16.37 2.28
CA SER A 458 11.18 17.78 2.47
C SER A 458 9.98 18.23 1.63
N VAL A 459 9.66 17.51 0.53
CA VAL A 459 8.57 17.85 -0.38
C VAL A 459 7.34 16.99 -0.10
N VAL A 460 6.17 17.61 0.01
CA VAL A 460 4.89 16.91 0.08
C VAL A 460 4.57 16.35 -1.30
N ASP A 461 4.70 15.03 -1.43
CA ASP A 461 4.47 14.34 -2.68
C ASP A 461 3.57 13.14 -2.46
N SER A 462 2.37 13.18 -3.04
CA SER A 462 1.33 12.16 -2.85
C SER A 462 1.77 10.78 -3.33
N LYS A 463 2.72 10.70 -4.27
CA LYS A 463 3.21 9.41 -4.77
C LYS A 463 3.91 8.58 -3.68
N LEU A 464 4.44 9.23 -2.65
CA LEU A 464 5.05 8.55 -1.50
C LEU A 464 4.03 7.84 -0.62
N TYR A 465 2.75 8.19 -0.73
CA TYR A 465 1.67 7.62 0.08
C TYR A 465 1.04 6.37 -0.56
N ILE A 466 1.36 6.06 -1.82
CA ILE A 466 0.82 4.91 -2.56
C ILE A 466 1.19 3.59 -1.88
N ILE A 467 2.49 3.36 -1.66
CA ILE A 467 2.97 2.10 -1.06
C ILE A 467 2.46 1.93 0.39
N PRO A 468 2.57 2.93 1.29
CA PRO A 468 1.97 2.83 2.63
C PRO A 468 0.50 2.45 2.58
N TYR A 469 -0.30 3.10 1.72
CA TYR A 469 -1.72 2.83 1.59
C TYR A 469 -1.99 1.40 1.13
N LEU A 470 -1.35 0.96 0.04
CA LEU A 470 -1.61 -0.35 -0.54
C LEU A 470 -1.17 -1.49 0.38
N ILE A 471 -0.01 -1.36 1.04
CA ILE A 471 0.43 -2.35 2.02
C ILE A 471 -0.55 -2.37 3.19
N TRP A 472 -0.87 -1.22 3.79
CA TRP A 472 -1.85 -1.15 4.87
C TRP A 472 -3.17 -1.81 4.45
N ARG A 473 -3.70 -1.46 3.28
CA ARG A 473 -5.01 -1.92 2.81
C ARG A 473 -5.10 -3.42 2.63
N VAL A 474 -4.04 -4.10 2.19
CA VAL A 474 -4.01 -5.58 2.05
C VAL A 474 -4.32 -6.29 3.37
N TYR A 475 -3.97 -5.67 4.51
CA TYR A 475 -4.15 -6.27 5.83
C TYR A 475 -5.39 -5.79 6.58
N ILE A 476 -6.15 -4.82 6.06
CA ILE A 476 -7.37 -4.34 6.70
C ILE A 476 -8.55 -5.17 6.23
N CYS A 477 -9.30 -5.72 7.18
CA CYS A 477 -10.53 -6.43 6.89
C CYS A 477 -11.72 -5.61 7.42
N PRO A 478 -12.81 -5.46 6.64
CA PRO A 478 -13.97 -4.71 7.07
C PRO A 478 -14.63 -5.39 8.28
N ASN A 479 -15.32 -4.60 9.10
CA ASN A 479 -16.01 -5.11 10.29
C ASN A 479 -17.04 -6.19 9.89
N GLN A 480 -16.88 -7.38 10.47
CA GLN A 480 -17.67 -8.59 10.16
C GLN A 480 -19.16 -8.45 10.47
N ASN A 481 -19.52 -7.56 11.41
CA ASN A 481 -20.92 -7.32 11.76
C ASN A 481 -21.70 -6.62 10.64
N ARG A 482 -21.03 -6.22 9.55
CA ARG A 482 -21.64 -5.54 8.41
C ARG A 482 -21.61 -6.42 7.18
N ASN A 483 -22.48 -6.11 6.22
CA ASN A 483 -22.43 -6.73 4.90
C ASN A 483 -21.12 -6.34 4.18
N ILE A 484 -20.14 -7.24 4.18
CA ILE A 484 -18.79 -7.04 3.67
C ILE A 484 -18.80 -6.66 2.19
N ILE A 485 -19.56 -7.38 1.35
CA ILE A 485 -19.74 -7.08 -0.08
C ILE A 485 -20.15 -5.62 -0.28
N PHE A 486 -21.12 -5.13 0.51
CA PHE A 486 -21.60 -3.76 0.37
C PHE A 486 -20.55 -2.72 0.77
N VAL A 487 -19.78 -2.98 1.82
CA VAL A 487 -18.68 -2.10 2.24
C VAL A 487 -17.59 -2.03 1.16
N LEU A 488 -17.20 -3.18 0.61
CA LEU A 488 -16.18 -3.25 -0.44
C LEU A 488 -16.66 -2.62 -1.75
N LEU A 489 -17.95 -2.75 -2.09
CA LEU A 489 -18.53 -2.09 -3.25
C LEU A 489 -18.59 -0.57 -3.07
N LYS A 490 -18.87 -0.08 -1.86
CA LYS A 490 -18.76 1.36 -1.53
C LYS A 490 -17.32 1.86 -1.68
N GLU A 491 -16.33 1.08 -1.27
CA GLU A 491 -14.91 1.40 -1.49
C GLU A 491 -14.59 1.52 -2.98
N PHE A 492 -15.02 0.55 -3.78
CA PHE A 492 -14.86 0.60 -5.23
C PHE A 492 -15.49 1.86 -5.84
N LEU A 493 -16.75 2.15 -5.49
CA LEU A 493 -17.46 3.33 -5.98
C LEU A 493 -16.77 4.64 -5.54
N TRP A 494 -16.29 4.71 -4.30
CA TRP A 494 -15.56 5.87 -3.79
C TRP A 494 -14.30 6.15 -4.62
N PHE A 495 -13.51 5.12 -4.91
CA PHE A 495 -12.31 5.25 -5.74
C PHE A 495 -12.63 5.60 -7.18
N TRP A 496 -13.63 4.96 -7.77
CA TRP A 496 -14.05 5.27 -9.13
C TRP A 496 -14.57 6.71 -9.26
N LEU A 497 -15.32 7.22 -8.28
CA LEU A 497 -15.79 8.61 -8.25
C LEU A 497 -14.64 9.61 -8.12
N ILE A 498 -13.67 9.35 -7.23
CA ILE A 498 -12.49 10.22 -7.10
C ILE A 498 -11.67 10.20 -8.40
N ASP A 499 -11.39 9.04 -8.96
CA ASP A 499 -10.62 8.92 -10.20
C ASP A 499 -11.32 9.62 -11.38
N MET A 500 -12.65 9.51 -11.45
CA MET A 500 -13.47 10.27 -12.40
C MET A 500 -13.36 11.78 -12.19
N ALA A 501 -13.47 12.25 -10.95
CA ALA A 501 -13.34 13.68 -10.64
C ALA A 501 -11.95 14.21 -11.02
N LEU A 502 -10.89 13.49 -10.66
CA LEU A 502 -9.51 13.81 -11.08
C LEU A 502 -9.38 13.83 -12.60
N PHE A 503 -9.95 12.85 -13.29
CA PHE A 503 -9.89 12.79 -14.75
C PHE A 503 -10.60 13.98 -15.40
N VAL A 504 -11.75 14.41 -14.86
CA VAL A 504 -12.45 15.61 -15.33
C VAL A 504 -11.61 16.87 -15.09
N ILE A 505 -10.96 16.99 -13.94
CA ILE A 505 -10.04 18.10 -13.64
C ILE A 505 -8.87 18.10 -14.63
N PHE A 506 -8.22 16.95 -14.82
CA PHE A 506 -7.12 16.79 -15.77
C PHE A 506 -7.56 17.14 -17.20
N TYR A 507 -8.76 16.74 -17.61
CA TYR A 507 -9.31 17.03 -18.93
C TYR A 507 -9.62 18.52 -19.14
N LYS A 508 -10.15 19.21 -18.12
CA LYS A 508 -10.64 20.60 -18.26
C LYS A 508 -9.63 21.68 -17.87
N VAL A 509 -8.76 21.41 -16.89
CA VAL A 509 -7.88 22.44 -16.31
C VAL A 509 -6.52 22.40 -16.98
N GLU A 510 -6.26 23.43 -17.79
CA GLU A 510 -4.98 23.67 -18.45
C GLU A 510 -4.23 24.79 -17.76
N LEU A 511 -2.95 24.56 -17.53
CA LEU A 511 -2.01 25.53 -17.00
C LEU A 511 -1.17 26.03 -18.16
N SER A 512 -1.59 27.18 -18.69
CA SER A 512 -0.84 27.95 -19.67
C SER A 512 -0.05 29.03 -18.93
N GLY A 513 1.25 29.14 -19.21
CA GLY A 513 2.09 30.17 -18.57
C GLY A 513 3.58 29.82 -18.45
N TRP A 514 3.97 28.57 -18.70
CA TRP A 514 5.37 28.16 -18.68
C TRP A 514 5.94 28.27 -20.09
N LEU A 515 6.59 29.41 -20.36
CA LEU A 515 7.15 29.78 -21.69
C LEU A 515 8.16 28.75 -22.21
N ASP A 516 8.81 28.03 -21.30
CA ASP A 516 9.87 27.05 -21.60
C ASP A 516 9.33 25.72 -22.12
N LEU A 517 8.00 25.52 -22.11
CA LEU A 517 7.36 24.26 -22.51
C LEU A 517 6.50 24.45 -23.75
N GLY A 518 6.71 23.59 -24.75
CA GLY A 518 5.92 23.58 -25.97
C GLY A 518 4.47 23.09 -25.81
N PHE A 519 4.04 22.71 -24.61
CA PHE A 519 2.70 22.16 -24.34
C PHE A 519 2.15 22.59 -22.97
N PRO A 520 0.88 23.05 -22.87
CA PRO A 520 0.25 23.42 -21.61
C PRO A 520 0.15 22.23 -20.66
N GLN A 521 0.57 22.43 -19.41
CA GLN A 521 0.56 21.39 -18.38
C GLN A 521 -0.82 21.28 -17.71
N ARG A 522 -1.04 20.22 -16.95
CA ARG A 522 -2.36 19.87 -16.37
C ARG A 522 -2.20 19.35 -14.95
N ILE A 523 -3.29 19.37 -14.17
CA ILE A 523 -3.29 18.89 -12.79
C ILE A 523 -3.54 17.38 -12.76
N ILE A 524 -2.60 16.61 -12.25
CA ILE A 524 -2.70 15.14 -12.13
C ILE A 524 -3.30 14.73 -10.78
N TRP A 525 -2.90 15.41 -9.71
CA TRP A 525 -3.34 15.26 -8.32
C TRP A 525 -3.04 16.57 -7.60
#